data_AF-A0A198AK69-F1
#
_entry.id   AF-A0A198AK69-F1
#
_cell.length_a   1.000
_cell.length_b   1.000
_cell.length_c   1.000
_cell.angle_alpha   90.00
_cell.angle_beta   90.00
_cell.angle_gamma   90.00
#
_symmetry.space_group_name_H-M   'P 1'
#
loop_
_entity.id
_entity.type
_entity.pdbx_description
1 polymer ?
#
loop_
_entity_poly.entity_id
_entity_poly.type
_entity_poly.pdbx_seq_one_letter_code
_entity_poly.pdbx_strand_id
1 'polypeptide(L)'
;MALTLSGLMLYAMWLVLGVMGLSFVVDLFKSFSAGTFSSATITNYLRDLLYFVFPLFLLSNMMPLDHTDFIIKIAYYIGVLGVLYNYVGGYFKK
;
A
#
# COMPACT_ATOMS: atom_id res chain seq x y z
N MET A 1 -8.89 11.57 15.83
CA MET A 1 -9.38 10.59 14.85
C MET A 1 -8.36 9.47 14.79
N ALA A 2 -8.63 8.29 15.33
CA ALA A 2 -7.79 7.13 15.08
C ALA A 2 -8.24 6.52 13.74
N LEU A 3 -7.30 6.22 12.84
CA LEU A 3 -7.59 5.41 11.65
C LEU A 3 -7.84 3.98 12.14
N THR A 4 -9.11 3.64 12.37
CA THR A 4 -9.46 2.35 12.96
C THR A 4 -9.50 1.26 11.90
N LEU A 5 -8.41 0.50 11.78
CA LEU A 5 -8.42 -0.81 11.12
C LEU A 5 -8.49 -1.89 12.17
N SER A 6 -9.43 -2.82 12.00
CA SER A 6 -9.60 -3.97 12.90
C SER A 6 -9.63 -5.28 12.12
N GLY A 7 -9.27 -6.36 12.81
CA GLY A 7 -9.35 -7.72 12.26
C GLY A 7 -8.52 -7.91 10.99
N LEU A 8 -9.07 -8.61 10.01
CA LEU A 8 -8.37 -8.98 8.77
C LEU A 8 -7.96 -7.79 7.91
N MET A 9 -8.67 -6.67 7.98
CA MET A 9 -8.32 -5.45 7.23
C MET A 9 -7.00 -4.86 7.74
N LEU A 10 -6.76 -4.94 9.06
CA LEU A 10 -5.49 -4.52 9.66
C LEU A 10 -4.34 -5.37 9.12
N TYR A 11 -4.45 -6.70 9.17
CA TYR A 11 -3.39 -7.58 8.66
C TYR A 11 -3.13 -7.38 7.17
N ALA A 12 -4.17 -7.15 6.37
CA ALA A 12 -4.04 -6.81 4.96
C ALA A 12 -3.26 -5.49 4.75
N MET A 13 -3.52 -4.47 5.56
CA MET A 13 -2.78 -3.20 5.52
C MET A 13 -1.31 -3.37 5.93
N TRP A 14 -1.05 -4.16 6.98
CA TRP A 14 0.32 -4.51 7.38
C TRP A 14 1.08 -5.19 6.26
N LEU A 15 0.42 -6.08 5.52
CA LEU A 15 1.01 -6.76 4.38
C LEU A 15 1.31 -5.79 3.23
N VAL A 16 0.39 -4.86 2.90
CA VAL A 16 0.64 -3.79 1.92
C VAL A 16 1.82 -2.92 2.32
N LEU A 17 1.80 -2.38 3.54
CA LEU A 17 2.87 -1.52 4.07
C LEU A 17 4.21 -2.26 4.14
N GLY A 18 4.19 -3.54 4.53
CA GLY A 18 5.36 -4.39 4.58
C GLY A 18 6.00 -4.58 3.20
N VAL A 19 5.20 -4.92 2.19
CA VAL A 19 5.69 -5.08 0.81
C VAL A 19 6.21 -3.74 0.27
N MET A 20 5.43 -2.66 0.39
CA MET A 20 5.84 -1.33 -0.09
C MET A 20 7.13 -0.85 0.60
N GLY A 21 7.22 -1.05 1.92
CA GLY A 21 8.39 -0.67 2.71
C GLY A 21 9.63 -1.47 2.34
N LEU A 22 9.51 -2.80 2.17
CA LEU A 22 10.62 -3.64 1.71
C LEU A 22 11.09 -3.22 0.33
N SER A 23 10.16 -2.96 -0.60
CA SER A 23 10.50 -2.51 -1.94
C SER A 23 11.27 -1.19 -1.93
N PHE A 24 10.80 -0.22 -1.13
CA PHE A 24 11.48 1.04 -0.95
C PHE A 24 12.91 0.87 -0.41
N VAL A 25 13.12 0.04 0.62
CA VAL A 25 14.46 -0.22 1.17
C VAL A 25 15.38 -0.84 0.13
N VAL A 26 14.88 -1.82 -0.64
CA VAL A 26 15.66 -2.47 -1.71
C VAL A 26 16.05 -1.47 -2.79
N ASP A 27 15.11 -0.64 -3.25
CA ASP A 27 15.38 0.32 -4.33
C ASP A 27 16.27 1.46 -3.85
N LEU A 28 16.10 1.90 -2.59
CA LEU A 28 16.99 2.87 -1.95
C LEU A 28 18.43 2.34 -1.89
N PHE A 29 18.62 1.10 -1.44
CA PHE A 29 19.94 0.48 -1.35
C PHE A 29 20.59 0.32 -2.73
N LYS A 30 19.82 -0.10 -3.75
CA LYS A 30 20.29 -0.17 -5.14
C LYS A 30 20.70 1.19 -5.69
N SER A 31 19.89 2.23 -5.47
CA SER A 31 20.22 3.60 -5.91
C SER A 31 21.48 4.13 -5.23
N PHE A 32 21.69 3.84 -3.95
CA PHE A 32 22.95 4.19 -3.27
C PHE A 32 24.14 3.42 -3.84
N SER A 33 24.02 2.11 -4.01
CA SER A 33 25.11 1.28 -4.56
C SER A 33 25.47 1.64 -6.00
N ALA A 34 24.50 2.13 -6.79
CA ALA A 34 24.73 2.56 -8.17
C ALA A 34 25.14 4.04 -8.29
N GLY A 35 25.17 4.80 -7.18
CA GLY A 35 25.45 6.24 -7.18
C GLY A 35 24.38 7.10 -7.86
N THR A 36 23.19 6.56 -8.13
CA THR A 36 22.07 7.23 -8.82
C THR A 36 21.02 7.77 -7.86
N PHE A 37 21.37 7.91 -6.58
CA PHE A 37 20.45 8.41 -5.56
C PHE A 37 19.95 9.83 -5.89
N SER A 38 18.64 10.02 -5.75
CA SER A 38 17.96 11.31 -5.92
C SER A 38 16.85 11.45 -4.89
N SER A 39 16.52 12.69 -4.52
CA SER A 39 15.35 13.00 -3.68
C SER A 39 14.05 12.43 -4.27
N ALA A 40 14.01 12.25 -5.60
CA ALA A 40 12.92 11.62 -6.33
C ALA A 40 12.54 10.23 -5.78
N THR A 41 13.53 9.42 -5.35
CA THR A 41 13.30 8.08 -4.81
C THR A 41 12.41 8.12 -3.56
N ILE A 42 12.64 9.09 -2.67
CA ILE A 42 11.86 9.26 -1.44
C ILE A 42 10.50 9.87 -1.78
N THR A 43 10.44 10.91 -2.60
CA THR A 43 9.18 11.59 -2.93
C THR A 43 8.22 10.70 -3.70
N ASN A 44 8.73 9.80 -4.55
CA ASN A 44 7.91 8.81 -5.26
C ASN A 44 7.31 7.80 -4.28
N TYR A 45 8.08 7.32 -3.31
CA TYR A 45 7.56 6.44 -2.27
C TYR A 45 6.46 7.11 -1.42
N LEU A 46 6.67 8.37 -1.01
CA LEU A 46 5.66 9.12 -0.26
C LEU A 46 4.39 9.37 -1.09
N ARG A 47 4.56 9.64 -2.39
CA ARG A 47 3.44 9.74 -3.34
C ARG A 47 2.67 8.43 -3.38
N ASP A 48 3.35 7.30 -3.51
CA ASP A 48 2.70 5.99 -3.56
C ASP A 48 1.97 5.66 -2.26
N LEU A 49 2.51 6.02 -1.09
CA LEU A 49 1.78 5.91 0.18
C LEU A 49 0.47 6.71 0.13
N LEU A 50 0.50 7.92 -0.41
CA LEU A 50 -0.70 8.75 -0.54
C LEU A 50 -1.69 8.20 -1.57
N TYR A 51 -1.24 7.61 -2.68
CA TYR A 51 -2.15 7.14 -3.73
C TYR A 51 -2.62 5.70 -3.55
N PHE A 52 -1.92 4.88 -2.78
CA PHE A 52 -2.28 3.47 -2.58
C PHE A 52 -2.79 3.20 -1.17
N VAL A 53 -2.12 3.73 -0.15
CA VAL A 53 -2.47 3.42 1.25
C VAL A 53 -3.62 4.28 1.74
N PHE A 54 -3.60 5.59 1.44
CA PHE A 54 -4.66 6.50 1.89
C PHE A 54 -6.06 6.13 1.34
N PRO A 55 -6.25 5.75 0.06
CA PRO A 55 -7.56 5.30 -0.41
C PRO A 55 -8.05 4.04 0.31
N LEU A 56 -7.16 3.09 0.64
CA LEU A 56 -7.51 1.91 1.43
C LEU A 56 -7.96 2.29 2.85
N PHE A 57 -7.30 3.27 3.46
CA PHE A 57 -7.76 3.85 4.73
C PHE A 57 -9.13 4.51 4.58
N LEU A 58 -9.39 5.28 3.52
CA LEU A 58 -10.72 5.86 3.28
C LEU A 58 -11.80 4.78 3.19
N LEU A 59 -11.57 3.72 2.41
CA LEU A 59 -12.50 2.59 2.31
C LEU A 59 -12.79 1.98 3.69
N SER A 60 -11.76 1.75 4.50
CA SER A 60 -11.96 1.21 5.87
C SER A 60 -12.79 2.12 6.78
N ASN A 61 -12.66 3.45 6.65
CA ASN A 61 -13.42 4.41 7.45
C ASN A 61 -14.84 4.63 6.90
N MET A 62 -15.10 4.27 5.65
CA MET A 62 -16.43 4.30 5.04
C MET A 62 -17.26 3.06 5.38
N MET A 63 -16.68 2.04 6.03
CA MET A 63 -17.37 0.82 6.45
C MET A 63 -18.73 1.04 7.15
N PRO A 64 -18.91 2.03 8.06
CA PRO A 64 -20.21 2.29 8.68
C PRO A 64 -21.31 2.71 7.69
N LEU A 65 -20.95 3.14 6.48
CA LEU A 65 -21.90 3.52 5.43
C LEU A 65 -22.44 2.30 4.66
N ASP A 66 -21.80 1.13 4.80
CA ASP A 66 -22.20 -0.08 4.11
C ASP A 66 -23.04 -0.99 5.01
N HIS A 67 -24.37 -0.83 4.92
CA HIS A 67 -25.32 -1.68 5.64
C HIS A 67 -25.30 -3.15 5.19
N THR A 68 -24.69 -3.46 4.04
CA THR A 68 -24.54 -4.84 3.55
C THR A 68 -23.29 -5.52 4.10
N ASP A 69 -22.39 -4.76 4.73
CA ASP A 69 -21.13 -5.24 5.30
C ASP A 69 -20.16 -5.89 4.27
N PHE A 70 -20.46 -5.82 2.97
CA PHE A 70 -19.81 -6.64 1.95
C PHE A 70 -19.19 -5.82 0.82
N ILE A 71 -19.88 -4.79 0.35
CA ILE A 71 -19.46 -4.01 -0.83
C ILE A 71 -18.13 -3.32 -0.55
N ILE A 72 -18.02 -2.61 0.58
CA ILE A 72 -16.80 -1.88 0.93
C ILE A 72 -15.68 -2.83 1.30
N LYS A 73 -15.98 -3.95 1.99
CA LYS A 73 -14.97 -4.98 2.30
C LYS A 73 -14.36 -5.58 1.03
N ILE A 74 -15.18 -5.91 0.04
CA ILE A 74 -14.68 -6.40 -1.26
C ILE A 74 -13.81 -5.35 -1.93
N ALA A 75 -14.29 -4.11 -2.04
CA ALA A 75 -13.54 -3.04 -2.68
C ALA A 75 -12.17 -2.84 -1.99
N TYR A 76 -12.14 -2.92 -0.66
CA TYR A 76 -10.91 -2.86 0.13
C TYR A 76 -9.95 -4.00 -0.21
N TYR A 77 -10.40 -5.26 -0.20
CA TYR A 77 -9.53 -6.40 -0.48
C TYR A 77 -9.07 -6.46 -1.94
N ILE A 78 -9.91 -6.05 -2.89
CA ILE A 78 -9.50 -5.88 -4.29
C ILE A 78 -8.41 -4.81 -4.39
N GLY A 79 -8.59 -3.67 -3.71
CA GLY A 79 -7.58 -2.63 -3.65
C GLY A 79 -6.25 -3.12 -3.06
N VAL A 80 -6.29 -3.87 -1.95
CA VAL A 80 -5.11 -4.51 -1.36
C VAL A 80 -4.40 -5.41 -2.36
N LEU A 81 -5.13 -6.32 -3.01
CA LEU A 81 -4.55 -7.22 -4.02
C LEU A 81 -3.96 -6.45 -5.21
N GLY A 82 -4.61 -5.37 -5.64
CA GLY A 82 -4.10 -4.50 -6.71
C GLY A 82 -2.77 -3.84 -6.35
N VAL A 83 -2.64 -3.31 -5.13
CA VAL A 83 -1.39 -2.69 -4.65
C VAL A 83 -0.27 -3.74 -4.53
N LEU A 84 -0.58 -4.91 -4.00
CA LEU A 84 0.37 -6.01 -3.91
C LEU A 84 0.82 -6.47 -5.29
N TYR A 85 -0.09 -6.63 -6.23
CA TYR A 85 0.25 -6.98 -7.60
C TYR A 85 1.15 -5.92 -8.25
N ASN A 86 0.90 -4.64 -8.01
CA ASN A 86 1.74 -3.56 -8.54
C ASN A 86 3.18 -3.65 -8.01
N TYR A 87 3.35 -3.79 -6.69
CA TYR A 87 4.67 -3.82 -6.07
C TYR A 87 5.40 -5.15 -6.28
N VAL A 88 4.71 -6.28 -6.11
CA VAL A 88 5.30 -7.62 -6.25
C VAL A 88 5.46 -7.99 -7.72
N GLY A 89 4.48 -7.68 -8.57
CA GLY A 89 4.53 -7.96 -10.01
C GLY A 89 5.65 -7.22 -10.73
N GLY A 90 6.06 -6.06 -10.22
CA GLY A 90 7.26 -5.35 -10.69
C GLY A 90 8.56 -6.15 -10.53
N TYR A 91 8.65 -7.03 -9.53
CA TYR A 91 9.83 -7.90 -9.35
C TYR A 91 9.80 -9.14 -10.24
N PHE A 92 8.62 -9.63 -10.62
CA PHE A 92 8.46 -10.84 -11.44
C PHE A 92 8.43 -10.55 -12.94
N LYS A 93 8.09 -9.32 -13.36
CA LYS A 93 8.31 -8.84 -14.73
C LYS A 93 9.79 -8.52 -14.93
N LYS A 94 10.60 -9.56 -15.11
CA LYS A 94 11.92 -9.47 -15.76
C LYS A 94 11.75 -9.52 -17.28
#